data_AF-A0A362XB58-F1
#
_entry.id   AF-A0A362XB58-F1
#
_cell.length_a   1.000
_cell.length_b   1.000
_cell.length_c   1.000
_cell.angle_alpha   90.00
_cell.angle_beta   90.00
_cell.angle_gamma   90.00
#
_symmetry.space_group_name_H-M   'P 1'
#
loop_
_entity.id
_entity.type
_entity.pdbx_description
1 polymer ?
#
loop_
_entity_poly.entity_id
_entity_poly.type
_entity_poly.pdbx_seq_one_letter_code
_entity_poly.pdbx_strand_id
1 'polypeptide(L)' 'MFSDIRLKEDIELVGKSPSGINIYEFKYIDIPGRYQGVIAQEVPEVSFEVDGYLAVDYDKLDVDFKKIN' A
#
# COMPACT_ATOMS: atom_id res chain seq x y z
N MET A 1 1.32 8.17 -2.60
CA MET A 1 2.50 7.26 -2.69
C MET A 1 2.14 6.03 -3.51
N PHE A 2 3.03 5.56 -4.39
CA PHE A 2 2.76 4.37 -5.22
C PHE A 2 2.40 3.14 -4.38
N SER A 3 1.24 2.56 -4.65
CA SER A 3 0.73 1.40 -3.92
C SER A 3 -0.02 0.40 -4.81
N ASP A 4 0.22 0.47 -6.12
CA ASP A 4 -0.28 -0.46 -7.11
C ASP A 4 0.21 -1.90 -6.82
N ILE A 5 -0.69 -2.87 -6.88
CA ILE A 5 -0.35 -4.29 -6.70
C ILE A 5 0.74 -4.78 -7.65
N ARG A 6 0.82 -4.22 -8.87
CA ARG A 6 1.81 -4.61 -9.89
C ARG A 6 3.25 -4.25 -9.50
N LEU A 7 3.43 -3.37 -8.53
CA LEU A 7 4.74 -2.94 -8.05
C LEU A 7 5.22 -3.75 -6.84
N LYS A 8 4.43 -4.71 -6.35
CA LYS A 8 4.62 -5.40 -5.07
C LYS A 8 4.79 -6.90 -5.24
N GLU A 9 5.60 -7.48 -4.37
CA GLU A 9 5.79 -8.92 -4.21
C GLU A 9 5.81 -9.30 -2.72
N ASP A 10 5.76 -10.60 -2.42
CA ASP A 10 5.71 -11.14 -1.05
C ASP A 10 4.65 -10.44 -0.16
N ILE A 11 3.44 -10.30 -0.71
CA ILE A 11 2.33 -9.55 -0.06
C ILE A 11 1.66 -10.44 1.00
N GLU A 12 1.72 -10.01 2.26
CA GLU A 12 1.14 -10.70 3.40
C GLU A 12 0.14 -9.79 4.12
N LEU A 13 -1.09 -10.27 4.34
CA LEU A 13 -2.08 -9.55 5.14
C LEU A 13 -1.71 -9.66 6.62
N VAL A 14 -1.40 -8.53 7.25
CA VAL A 14 -0.97 -8.50 8.67
C VAL A 14 -2.02 -7.93 9.61
N GLY A 15 -3.07 -7.30 9.08
CA GLY A 15 -4.17 -6.81 9.91
C GLY A 15 -5.16 -5.95 9.16
N LYS A 16 -5.99 -5.25 9.94
CA LYS A 16 -6.94 -4.25 9.45
C LYS A 16 -6.87 -2.99 10.30
N SER A 17 -7.09 -1.85 9.68
CA SER A 17 -7.23 -0.57 10.37
C SER A 17 -8.56 -0.49 11.14
N PRO A 18 -8.73 0.48 12.05
CA PRO A 18 -10.03 0.76 12.68
C PRO A 18 -11.17 0.97 11.67
N SER A 19 -10.89 1.56 10.52
CA SER A 19 -11.83 1.77 9.41
C SER A 19 -12.03 0.53 8.54
N GLY A 20 -11.42 -0.60 8.89
CA GLY A 20 -11.57 -1.88 8.21
C GLY A 20 -10.69 -2.08 6.98
N ILE A 21 -9.74 -1.18 6.73
CA ILE A 21 -8.83 -1.25 5.58
C ILE A 21 -7.77 -2.31 5.83
N ASN A 22 -7.53 -3.17 4.86
CA ASN A 22 -6.49 -4.20 4.94
C ASN A 22 -5.09 -3.56 5.00
N ILE A 23 -4.28 -4.06 5.93
CA ILE A 23 -2.88 -3.66 6.10
C ILE A 23 -2.01 -4.83 5.69
N TYR A 24 -1.10 -4.58 4.77
CA TYR A 24 -0.20 -5.56 4.19
C TYR A 24 1.25 -5.24 4.53
N GLU A 25 2.04 -6.29 4.73
CA GLU A 25 3.49 -6.23 4.54
C GLU A 25 3.83 -6.71 3.13
N PHE A 26 4.78 -6.06 2.48
CA PHE A 26 5.19 -6.39 1.12
C PHE A 26 6.61 -5.89 0.82
N LYS A 27 7.17 -6.36 -0.28
CA LYS A 27 8.37 -5.77 -0.91
C LYS A 27 7.96 -5.07 -2.20
N TYR A 28 8.71 -4.05 -2.58
CA TYR A 28 8.63 -3.50 -3.94
C TYR A 28 9.60 -4.27 -4.83
N ILE A 29 9.18 -4.59 -6.06
CA ILE A 29 9.95 -5.44 -6.99
C ILE A 29 11.38 -4.90 -7.23
N ASP A 30 11.51 -3.58 -7.36
CA ASP A 30 12.80 -2.93 -7.69
C ASP A 30 13.41 -2.11 -6.54
N ILE A 31 12.81 -2.13 -5.34
CA ILE A 31 13.27 -1.32 -4.20
C ILE A 31 13.56 -2.22 -2.99
N PRO A 32 14.81 -2.24 -2.49
CA PRO A 32 15.17 -3.11 -1.37
C PRO A 32 14.55 -2.64 -0.05
N GLY A 33 13.98 -3.60 0.66
CA GLY A 33 13.40 -3.42 1.98
C GLY A 33 12.01 -4.05 2.09
N ARG A 34 11.53 -4.16 3.32
CA ARG A 34 10.13 -4.51 3.59
C ARG A 34 9.35 -3.27 3.99
N TYR A 35 8.12 -3.19 3.49
CA TYR A 35 7.22 -2.07 3.67
C TYR A 35 5.88 -2.56 4.19
N GLN A 36 5.20 -1.71 4.94
CA GLN A 36 3.84 -1.92 5.40
C GLN A 36 2.95 -0.82 4.82
N GLY A 37 1.76 -1.18 4.34
CA GLY A 37 0.79 -0.24 3.79
C GLY A 37 -0.42 -0.94 3.17
N VAL A 38 -1.16 -0.23 2.31
CA VAL A 38 -2.39 -0.73 1.68
C VAL A 38 -2.15 -1.12 0.22
N ILE A 39 -3.07 -1.84 -0.43
CA ILE A 39 -3.07 -2.03 -1.89
C ILE A 39 -4.05 -1.02 -2.50
N ALA A 40 -3.60 -0.23 -3.48
CA ALA A 40 -4.42 0.85 -4.06
C ALA A 40 -5.73 0.34 -4.67
N GLN A 41 -5.70 -0.85 -5.29
CA GLN A 41 -6.88 -1.50 -5.85
C GLN A 41 -7.98 -1.82 -4.82
N GLU A 42 -7.65 -1.87 -3.52
CA GLU A 42 -8.61 -2.12 -2.44
C GLU A 42 -9.16 -0.85 -1.79
N VAL A 43 -8.59 0.32 -2.13
CA VAL A 43 -9.00 1.65 -1.62
C VAL A 43 -9.16 2.64 -2.78
N PRO A 44 -10.05 2.37 -3.76
CA PRO A 44 -10.18 3.19 -4.96
C PRO A 44 -10.59 4.64 -4.67
N GLU A 45 -11.29 4.91 -3.57
CA GLU A 45 -11.77 6.24 -3.17
C GLU A 45 -10.65 7.24 -2.81
N VAL A 46 -9.47 6.73 -2.42
CA VAL A 46 -8.28 7.54 -2.11
C VAL A 46 -7.11 7.24 -3.06
N SER A 47 -7.37 6.45 -4.11
CA SER A 47 -6.37 6.08 -5.10
C SER A 47 -6.44 6.98 -6.33
N PHE A 48 -5.28 7.24 -6.93
CA PHE A 48 -5.14 8.05 -8.13
C PHE A 48 -4.01 7.52 -9.00
N GLU A 49 -4.10 7.77 -10.31
CA GLU A 49 -3.08 7.33 -11.26
C GLU A 49 -1.93 8.35 -11.35
N VAL A 50 -0.70 7.85 -11.33
CA VAL A 50 0.53 8.59 -11.61
C VAL A 50 1.37 7.72 -12.53
N ASP A 51 1.74 8.24 -13.70
CA ASP A 51 2.60 7.54 -14.68
C ASP A 51 2.15 6.09 -15.00
N GLY A 52 0.83 5.86 -15.08
CA GLY A 52 0.25 4.54 -15.40
C GLY A 52 0.19 3.54 -14.24
N TYR A 53 0.50 3.96 -13.02
CA TYR A 53 0.39 3.16 -11.80
C TYR A 53 -0.48 3.84 -10.75
N LEU A 54 -1.11 3.06 -9.90
CA LEU A 54 -1.90 3.60 -8.79
C LEU A 54 -1.03 4.03 -7.61
N ALA A 55 -1.36 5.20 -7.08
CA ALA A 55 -0.86 5.75 -5.84
C ALA A 55 -2.02 6.01 -4.87
N VAL A 56 -1.72 6.02 -3.58
CA VAL A 56 -2.68 6.25 -2.49
C VAL A 56 -2.36 7.55 -1.77
N ASP A 57 -3.40 8.31 -1.47
CA ASP A 57 -3.37 9.47 -0.57
C ASP A 57 -3.50 9.00 0.89
N TYR A 58 -2.37 8.75 1.54
CA TYR A 58 -2.33 8.21 2.91
C TYR A 58 -2.83 9.21 3.97
N ASP A 59 -2.85 10.52 3.68
CA ASP A 59 -3.39 11.52 4.61
C ASP A 59 -4.91 11.39 4.81
N LYS A 60 -5.58 10.60 3.95
CA LYS A 60 -7.01 10.30 4.02
C LYS A 60 -7.31 8.93 4.63
N LEU A 61 -6.29 8.19 5.07
CA LEU A 61 -6.43 6.86 5.64
C LEU A 61 -6.02 6.84 7.12
N ASP A 62 -6.56 5.88 7.86
CA ASP A 62 -6.11 5.52 9.21
C ASP A 62 -5.08 4.38 9.19
N VAL A 63 -4.29 4.30 8.10
CA VAL A 63 -3.21 3.35 7.91
C VAL A 63 -1.93 4.12 7.62
N ASP A 64 -0.87 3.84 8.37
CA ASP A 64 0.45 4.42 8.11
C ASP A 64 1.21 3.59 7.07
N PHE A 65 1.81 4.28 6.09
CA PHE A 65 2.86 3.70 5.27
C PHE A 65 4.20 3.78 6.01
N LYS A 66 4.90 2.66 6.14
CA LYS A 66 6.22 2.63 6.80
C LYS A 66 7.15 1.55 6.23
N LYS A 67 8.45 1.82 6.28
CA LYS A 67 9.49 0.80 6.09
C LYS A 67 9.71 0.06 7.41
N ILE A 68 9.70 -1.27 7.40
CA ILE A 68 9.74 -2.12 8.60
C ILE A 68 11.09 -2.82 8.83
N ASN A 69 11.95 -2.88 7.80
CA ASN A 69 13.41 -3.10 7.89
C ASN A 69 14.05 -3.01 6.50
#